data_AF-A0A925E0T7-F1
#
_entry.id   AF-A0A925E0T7-F1
#
_cell.length_a   1.000
_cell.length_b   1.000
_cell.length_c   1.000
_cell.angle_alpha   90.00
_cell.angle_beta   90.00
_cell.angle_gamma   90.00
#
_symmetry.space_group_name_H-M   'P 1'
#
loop_
_entity.id
_entity.type
_entity.pdbx_description
1 polymer ?
#
loop_
_entity_poly.entity_id
_entity_poly.type
_entity_poly.pdbx_seq_one_letter_code
_entity_poly.pdbx_strand_id
1 'polypeptide(L)'
;VILSDGQPTVGDTEAAANLAVAAGVEISYIPFERAPSPEVQVQELRAPAVLSEGQQFDLTVTIASEVETPARVTVFAAGQIVHQEDLNLRPGTNNYTLTLVAGSSGFRDFMVDVQPQGNDGFYQNNRMGAFTRVEGDPRVLVVGSDAEETQYIVPALEQNGLQVDQLAPNELPVGVAPLAQYDTVVLVNVSATDLSIGRMETLKSYVGDLGGGLVVVGGPDSYGPGGYFQTPLEDALPVEMQLEDQQRIPELTIAYVIDTSGSMGALSPRGIAYVDLAKEAIIRSINFLQPTDRAAVVSFDSNAYFVAEFQDVVNGSELQRLVATLRPDGGTNIRAGMRLIAQNIVNEPAQIKHIILLTDGGADPFGLVDLSTQLFTENNVTTSVISIGDDTGAAFLADMAQGGGGNYHNILDLDNIPTIFAQETVLATRS
;
A
#
# COMPACT_ATOMS: atom_id res chain seq x y z
N VAL A 1 10.98 5.76 57.47
CA VAL A 1 12.02 4.74 57.73
C VAL A 1 12.54 4.20 56.41
N ILE A 2 13.82 4.37 56.10
CA ILE A 2 14.48 3.89 54.88
C ILE A 2 15.36 2.68 55.23
N LEU A 3 15.26 1.60 54.45
CA LEU A 3 16.17 0.45 54.53
C LEU A 3 17.03 0.47 53.28
N SER A 4 18.31 0.83 53.41
CA SER A 4 19.19 1.06 52.26
C SER A 4 20.66 0.97 52.64
N ASP A 5 21.52 0.69 51.66
CA ASP A 5 22.99 0.81 51.73
C ASP A 5 23.49 2.25 51.50
N GLY A 6 22.59 3.21 51.29
CA GLY A 6 22.89 4.63 51.20
C GLY A 6 23.45 5.09 49.86
N GLN A 7 23.54 4.21 48.85
CA GLN A 7 24.08 4.54 47.54
C GLN A 7 22.96 4.98 46.57
N PRO A 8 23.08 6.15 45.92
CA PRO A 8 22.10 6.61 44.94
C PRO A 8 22.17 5.80 43.65
N THR A 9 21.04 5.28 43.17
CA THR A 9 20.93 4.61 41.86
C THR A 9 20.37 5.52 40.77
N VAL A 10 19.53 6.49 41.14
CA VAL A 10 18.92 7.49 40.24
C VAL A 10 18.69 8.79 41.02
N GLY A 11 19.03 9.93 40.41
CA GLY A 11 18.77 11.26 40.96
C GLY A 11 19.74 11.71 42.06
N ASP A 12 19.45 12.89 42.63
CA ASP A 12 20.26 13.52 43.67
C ASP A 12 19.63 13.30 45.05
N THR A 13 20.13 12.27 45.75
CA THR A 13 19.64 11.88 47.08
C THR A 13 19.98 12.90 48.15
N GLU A 14 21.05 13.68 47.99
CA GLU A 14 21.47 14.70 48.94
C GLU A 14 20.53 15.91 48.88
N ALA A 15 20.15 16.35 47.68
CA ALA A 15 19.14 17.38 47.49
C ALA A 15 17.77 16.96 48.08
N ALA A 16 17.36 15.71 47.87
CA ALA A 16 16.11 15.18 48.42
C ALA A 16 16.12 15.10 49.95
N ALA A 17 17.25 14.70 50.55
CA ALA A 17 17.42 14.68 52.00
C ALA A 17 17.34 16.11 52.59
N ASN A 18 17.99 17.08 51.95
CA ASN A 18 17.93 18.49 52.36
C ASN A 18 16.51 19.06 52.28
N LEU A 19 15.74 18.69 51.25
CA LEU A 19 14.34 19.09 51.11
C LEU A 19 13.46 18.49 52.22
N ALA A 20 13.67 17.22 52.58
CA ALA A 20 12.95 16.57 53.66
C ALA A 20 13.20 17.27 55.02
N VAL A 21 14.45 17.66 55.29
CA VAL A 21 14.81 18.46 56.47
C VAL A 21 14.10 19.82 56.45
N ALA A 22 14.12 20.52 55.32
CA ALA A 22 13.44 21.82 55.18
C ALA A 22 11.91 21.72 55.33
N ALA A 23 11.32 20.59 54.95
CA ALA A 23 9.89 20.30 55.10
C ALA A 23 9.51 19.73 56.49
N GLY A 24 10.47 19.57 57.41
CA GLY A 24 10.23 19.02 58.74
C GLY A 24 9.87 17.53 58.73
N VAL A 25 10.25 16.79 57.68
CA VAL A 25 10.00 15.36 57.55
C VAL A 25 11.16 14.59 58.21
N GLU A 26 10.84 13.83 59.25
CA GLU A 26 11.82 12.99 59.94
C GLU A 26 12.14 11.72 59.12
N ILE A 27 13.42 11.51 58.80
CA ILE A 27 13.91 10.31 58.11
C ILE A 27 14.68 9.45 59.12
N SER A 28 14.06 8.37 59.58
CA SER A 28 14.81 7.26 60.23
C SER A 28 15.37 6.33 59.16
N TYR A 29 16.55 5.76 59.37
CA TYR A 29 17.13 4.77 58.44
C TYR A 29 17.74 3.58 59.16
N ILE A 30 17.78 2.44 58.49
CA ILE A 30 18.51 1.24 58.88
C ILE A 30 19.57 1.04 57.80
N PRO A 31 20.87 1.27 58.11
CA PRO A 31 21.93 1.10 57.14
C PRO A 31 22.19 -0.39 56.89
N PHE A 32 22.28 -0.78 55.62
CA PHE A 32 22.84 -2.06 55.24
C PHE A 32 24.36 -1.90 55.04
N GLU A 33 25.14 -2.31 56.04
CA GLU A 33 26.59 -2.41 55.89
C GLU A 33 26.91 -3.66 55.07
N ARG A 34 27.46 -3.47 53.86
CA ARG A 34 28.07 -4.55 53.09
C ARG A 34 29.56 -4.59 53.37
N ALA A 35 30.10 -5.81 53.48
CA ALA A 35 31.53 -6.00 53.41
C ALA A 35 32.02 -5.53 52.03
N PRO A 36 33.09 -4.72 51.94
CA PRO A 36 33.67 -4.36 50.66
C PRO A 36 34.12 -5.64 49.95
N SER A 37 33.48 -5.94 48.83
CA SER A 37 33.92 -6.96 47.88
C SER A 37 34.67 -6.26 46.76
N PRO A 38 35.76 -6.83 46.24
CA PRO A 38 36.33 -6.36 45.00
C PRO A 38 35.24 -6.34 43.93
N GLU A 39 35.22 -5.27 43.13
CA GLU A 39 34.18 -5.06 42.14
C GLU A 39 34.78 -4.84 40.74
N VAL A 40 34.18 -5.50 39.76
CA VAL A 40 34.33 -5.20 38.34
C VAL A 40 32.98 -4.74 37.84
N GLN A 41 32.95 -3.72 36.97
CA GLN A 41 31.72 -3.28 36.34
C GLN A 41 31.96 -2.74 34.93
N VAL A 42 31.01 -2.98 34.04
CA VAL A 42 30.99 -2.35 32.71
C VAL A 42 30.35 -0.97 32.85
N GLN A 43 31.13 0.08 32.67
CA GLN A 43 30.64 1.47 32.76
C GLN A 43 30.00 1.94 31.46
N GLU A 44 30.54 1.52 30.32
CA GLU A 44 30.09 1.99 29.02
C GLU A 44 30.37 0.97 27.91
N LEU A 45 29.43 0.85 26.98
CA LEU A 45 29.59 0.10 25.74
C LEU A 45 29.18 1.01 24.56
N ARG A 46 30.10 1.27 23.64
CA ARG A 46 29.83 2.07 22.44
C ARG A 46 30.00 1.23 21.19
N ALA A 47 28.93 1.16 20.41
CA ALA A 47 28.92 0.66 19.04
C ALA A 47 28.47 1.78 18.10
N PRO A 48 28.91 1.79 16.82
CA PRO A 48 28.33 2.67 15.81
C PRO A 48 26.82 2.46 15.69
N ALA A 49 26.05 3.53 15.49
CA ALA A 49 24.60 3.43 15.38
C ALA A 49 24.15 2.75 14.07
N VAL A 50 24.93 2.95 13.00
CA VAL A 50 24.70 2.39 11.66
C VAL A 50 26.00 1.79 11.13
N LEU A 51 25.91 0.62 10.51
CA LEU A 51 27.00 -0.10 9.85
C LEU A 51 26.52 -0.65 8.52
N SER A 52 27.39 -0.80 7.53
CA SER A 52 27.10 -1.58 6.33
C SER A 52 27.37 -3.08 6.58
N GLU A 53 26.64 -3.95 5.91
CA GLU A 53 26.88 -5.39 5.94
C GLU A 53 28.32 -5.71 5.52
N GLY A 54 29.02 -6.54 6.31
CA GLY A 54 30.43 -6.87 6.10
C GLY A 54 31.43 -5.76 6.48
N GLN A 55 30.99 -4.60 6.95
CA GLN A 55 31.88 -3.53 7.40
C GLN A 55 32.65 -3.94 8.67
N GLN A 56 33.95 -3.69 8.69
CA GLN A 56 34.77 -3.81 9.89
C GLN A 56 34.57 -2.56 10.78
N PHE A 57 34.33 -2.76 12.07
CA PHE A 57 34.07 -1.68 13.02
C PHE A 57 34.65 -1.97 14.39
N ASP A 58 34.78 -0.91 15.19
CA ASP A 58 35.31 -0.98 16.54
C ASP A 58 34.19 -0.87 17.58
N LEU A 59 34.12 -1.84 18.47
CA LEU A 59 33.29 -1.85 19.66
C LEU A 59 34.14 -1.40 20.86
N THR A 60 33.82 -0.26 21.47
CA THR A 60 34.56 0.24 22.62
C THR A 60 33.87 -0.14 23.93
N VAL A 61 34.62 -0.76 24.83
CA VAL A 61 34.16 -1.18 26.16
C VAL A 61 34.97 -0.46 27.23
N THR A 62 34.28 0.18 28.18
CA THR A 62 34.88 0.81 29.36
C THR A 62 34.56 -0.04 30.58
N ILE A 63 35.58 -0.63 31.19
CA ILE A 63 35.47 -1.51 32.36
C ILE A 63 36.17 -0.84 33.54
N ALA A 64 35.46 -0.64 34.65
CA ALA A 64 36.07 -0.25 35.91
C ALA A 64 36.34 -1.48 36.76
N SER A 65 37.52 -1.53 37.36
CA SER A 65 37.94 -2.59 38.28
C SER A 65 38.54 -1.96 39.53
N GLU A 66 38.14 -2.41 40.72
CA GLU A 66 38.75 -1.93 41.97
C GLU A 66 40.09 -2.62 42.28
N VAL A 67 40.30 -3.81 41.71
CA VAL A 67 41.47 -4.65 41.93
C VAL A 67 42.11 -5.07 40.62
N GLU A 68 43.38 -5.49 40.67
CA GLU A 68 44.00 -6.16 39.52
C GLU A 68 43.47 -7.59 39.44
N THR A 69 42.82 -7.96 38.34
CA THR A 69 42.19 -9.29 38.21
C THR A 69 42.10 -9.74 36.75
N PRO A 70 42.49 -11.00 36.44
CA PRO A 70 42.20 -11.61 35.14
C PRO A 70 40.69 -11.75 34.95
N ALA A 71 40.17 -11.30 33.82
CA ALA A 71 38.76 -11.39 33.47
C ALA A 71 38.59 -11.86 32.02
N ARG A 72 37.57 -12.68 31.80
CA ARG A 72 37.15 -13.11 30.47
C ARG A 72 36.08 -12.18 29.96
N VAL A 73 36.33 -11.52 28.84
CA VAL A 73 35.35 -10.68 28.17
C VAL A 73 34.73 -11.46 27.02
N THR A 74 33.41 -11.61 27.03
CA THR A 74 32.64 -12.25 25.98
C THR A 74 31.68 -11.25 25.36
N VAL A 75 31.73 -11.11 24.03
CA VAL A 75 30.80 -10.28 23.27
C VAL A 75 29.79 -11.17 22.58
N PHE A 76 28.52 -10.85 22.73
CA PHE A 76 27.40 -11.49 22.07
C PHE A 76 26.80 -10.56 21.02
N ALA A 77 26.39 -11.12 19.89
CA ALA A 77 25.50 -10.46 18.93
C ALA A 77 24.30 -11.36 18.64
N ALA A 78 23.07 -10.86 18.81
CA ALA A 78 21.85 -11.68 18.68
C ALA A 78 21.91 -12.99 19.49
N GLY A 79 22.51 -12.94 20.68
CA GLY A 79 22.70 -14.09 21.58
C GLY A 79 23.79 -15.09 21.18
N GLN A 80 24.52 -14.89 20.07
CA GLN A 80 25.66 -15.72 19.66
C GLN A 80 26.98 -15.08 20.09
N ILE A 81 27.96 -15.86 20.52
CA ILE A 81 29.30 -15.36 20.85
C ILE A 81 30.01 -14.94 19.57
N VAL A 82 30.35 -13.65 19.46
CA VAL A 82 31.09 -13.09 18.30
C VAL A 82 32.55 -12.80 18.61
N HIS A 83 32.89 -12.60 19.89
CA HIS A 83 34.27 -12.41 20.34
C HIS A 83 34.43 -12.91 21.77
N GLN A 84 35.59 -13.46 22.10
CA GLN A 84 35.91 -13.88 23.45
C GLN A 84 37.41 -13.76 23.69
N GLU A 85 37.79 -13.06 24.75
CA GLU A 85 39.20 -12.78 25.06
C GLU A 85 39.43 -12.72 26.57
N ASP A 86 40.59 -13.23 27.00
CA ASP A 86 41.02 -13.15 28.39
C ASP A 86 41.90 -11.90 28.56
N LEU A 87 41.47 -10.96 29.41
CA LEU A 87 42.13 -9.69 29.68
C LEU A 87 42.62 -9.65 31.13
N ASN A 88 43.67 -8.87 31.39
CA ASN A 88 44.06 -8.55 32.77
C ASN A 88 43.64 -7.13 33.10
N LEU A 89 42.63 -6.98 33.97
CA LEU A 89 42.10 -5.69 34.38
C LEU A 89 43.03 -5.05 35.40
N ARG A 90 43.29 -3.74 35.27
CA ARG A 90 44.04 -2.95 36.24
C ARG A 90 43.09 -2.17 37.14
N PRO A 91 43.49 -1.85 38.38
CA PRO A 91 42.72 -0.94 39.23
C PRO A 91 42.43 0.40 38.52
N GLY A 92 41.18 0.85 38.56
CA GLY A 92 40.69 2.03 37.85
C GLY A 92 39.93 1.70 36.56
N THR A 93 39.89 2.67 35.63
CA THR A 93 39.18 2.55 34.35
C THR A 93 40.08 1.92 33.28
N ASN A 94 39.57 0.88 32.62
CA ASN A 94 40.22 0.16 31.53
C ASN A 94 39.37 0.33 30.27
N ASN A 95 39.96 0.87 29.20
CA ASN A 95 39.29 1.05 27.92
C ASN A 95 39.83 0.03 26.92
N TYR A 96 38.93 -0.77 26.35
CA TYR A 96 39.26 -1.77 25.35
C TYR A 96 38.49 -1.50 24.06
N THR A 97 39.19 -1.71 22.94
CA THR A 97 38.59 -1.64 21.61
C THR A 97 38.65 -3.01 20.98
N LEU A 98 37.48 -3.54 20.63
CA LEU A 98 37.31 -4.85 20.01
C LEU A 98 36.89 -4.64 18.56
N THR A 99 37.73 -5.08 17.62
CA THR A 99 37.44 -4.95 16.20
C THR A 99 36.61 -6.14 15.72
N LEU A 100 35.39 -5.86 15.25
CA LEU A 100 34.39 -6.84 14.79
C LEU A 100 34.02 -6.60 13.33
N VAL A 101 33.31 -7.54 12.73
CA VAL A 101 32.74 -7.41 11.38
C VAL A 101 31.22 -7.46 11.50
N ALA A 102 30.53 -6.51 10.87
CA ALA A 102 29.07 -6.47 10.83
C ALA A 102 28.54 -7.72 10.09
N GLY A 103 27.61 -8.42 10.74
CA GLY A 103 26.91 -9.57 10.15
C GLY A 103 25.87 -9.15 9.12
N SER A 104 24.83 -9.98 8.92
CA SER A 104 23.78 -9.64 7.96
C SER A 104 22.92 -8.45 8.40
N SER A 105 22.31 -7.80 7.41
CA SER A 105 21.44 -6.62 7.57
C SER A 105 20.32 -6.80 8.62
N GLY A 106 19.87 -5.66 9.17
CA GLY A 106 18.85 -5.57 10.20
C GLY A 106 19.34 -4.97 11.52
N PHE A 107 18.47 -4.93 12.52
CA PHE A 107 18.82 -4.48 13.87
C PHE A 107 19.62 -5.55 14.63
N ARG A 108 20.72 -5.12 15.26
CA ARG A 108 21.62 -5.97 16.05
C ARG A 108 21.80 -5.41 17.45
N ASP A 109 21.63 -6.29 18.43
CA ASP A 109 22.04 -6.07 19.81
C ASP A 109 23.46 -6.62 20.00
N PHE A 110 24.34 -5.79 20.56
CA PHE A 110 25.65 -6.22 21.05
C PHE A 110 25.62 -6.19 22.57
N MET A 111 25.97 -7.30 23.20
CA MET A 111 26.06 -7.40 24.66
C MET A 111 27.47 -7.83 25.06
N VAL A 112 28.05 -7.14 26.03
CA VAL A 112 29.32 -7.54 26.64
C VAL A 112 29.05 -8.16 28.00
N ASP A 113 29.66 -9.31 28.29
CA ASP A 113 29.68 -9.97 29.59
C ASP A 113 31.14 -10.09 30.06
N VAL A 114 31.46 -9.53 31.21
CA VAL A 114 32.80 -9.57 31.81
C VAL A 114 32.79 -10.55 32.99
N GLN A 115 33.60 -11.60 32.92
CA GLN A 115 33.68 -12.64 33.94
C GLN A 115 35.07 -12.62 34.62
N PRO A 116 35.22 -11.92 35.76
CA PRO A 116 36.47 -11.96 36.52
C PRO A 116 36.74 -13.34 37.11
N GLN A 117 38.01 -13.76 37.18
CA GLN A 117 38.44 -15.03 37.79
C GLN A 117 38.54 -14.97 39.34
N GLY A 118 38.11 -13.86 39.95
CA GLY A 118 38.13 -13.62 41.40
C GLY A 118 36.74 -13.45 42.00
N ASN A 119 36.68 -13.01 43.26
CA ASN A 119 35.42 -12.58 43.86
C ASN A 119 34.99 -11.25 43.24
N ASP A 120 33.74 -11.20 42.81
CA ASP A 120 33.06 -10.02 42.33
C ASP A 120 31.75 -9.85 43.10
N GLY A 121 31.48 -8.63 43.56
CA GLY A 121 30.34 -8.34 44.42
C GLY A 121 29.01 -8.43 43.68
N PHE A 122 28.97 -7.98 42.41
CA PHE A 122 27.74 -7.88 41.64
C PHE A 122 27.88 -8.27 40.17
N TYR A 123 27.77 -9.57 39.88
CA TYR A 123 27.80 -10.05 38.49
C TYR A 123 26.77 -9.38 37.53
N GLN A 124 25.72 -8.73 38.03
CA GLN A 124 24.73 -8.04 37.20
C GLN A 124 25.27 -6.79 36.49
N ASN A 125 26.23 -6.07 37.07
CA ASN A 125 26.80 -4.85 36.46
C ASN A 125 27.97 -5.14 35.50
N ASN A 126 28.36 -6.42 35.40
CA ASN A 126 29.33 -6.90 34.43
C ASN A 126 28.76 -7.07 33.03
N ARG A 127 27.49 -6.68 32.82
CA ARG A 127 26.78 -6.80 31.56
C ARG A 127 26.25 -5.45 31.10
N MET A 128 26.51 -5.12 29.84
CA MET A 128 25.93 -3.95 29.19
C MET A 128 25.65 -4.23 27.71
N GLY A 129 24.61 -3.60 27.17
CA GLY A 129 24.18 -3.75 25.79
C GLY A 129 24.21 -2.43 25.00
N ALA A 130 24.45 -2.53 23.70
CA ALA A 130 24.34 -1.45 22.73
C ALA A 130 23.61 -1.95 21.48
N PHE A 131 23.01 -1.05 20.72
CA PHE A 131 22.25 -1.39 19.51
C PHE A 131 22.85 -0.72 18.28
N THR A 132 22.86 -1.46 17.18
CA THR A 132 23.33 -1.01 15.87
C THR A 132 22.39 -1.48 14.78
N ARG A 133 22.13 -0.64 13.78
CA ARG A 133 21.45 -1.05 12.55
C ARG A 133 22.49 -1.40 11.50
N VAL A 134 22.43 -2.61 10.95
CA VAL A 134 23.25 -3.04 9.82
C VAL A 134 22.46 -2.86 8.54
N GLU A 135 22.94 -2.05 7.62
CA GLU A 135 22.37 -1.80 6.30
C GLU A 135 22.98 -2.78 5.28
N GLY A 136 22.15 -3.57 4.62
CA GLY A 136 22.58 -4.44 3.52
C GLY A 136 22.48 -3.74 2.17
N ASP A 137 22.74 -4.48 1.09
CA ASP A 137 22.44 -3.99 -0.26
C ASP A 137 20.94 -3.70 -0.37
N PRO A 138 20.54 -2.53 -0.91
CA PRO A 138 19.13 -2.18 -0.99
C PRO A 138 18.38 -3.19 -1.85
N ARG A 139 17.21 -3.63 -1.37
CA ARG A 139 16.36 -4.58 -2.08
C ARG A 139 15.20 -3.85 -2.73
N VAL A 140 15.05 -4.04 -4.03
CA VAL A 140 14.00 -3.42 -4.84
C VAL A 140 13.08 -4.50 -5.40
N LEU A 141 11.78 -4.33 -5.21
CA LEU A 141 10.78 -5.17 -5.83
C LEU A 141 10.26 -4.49 -7.10
N VAL A 142 10.49 -5.08 -8.27
CA VAL A 142 9.93 -4.61 -9.55
C VAL A 142 8.69 -5.42 -9.89
N VAL A 143 7.61 -4.71 -10.19
CA VAL A 143 6.31 -5.29 -10.55
C VAL A 143 5.94 -4.78 -11.94
N GLY A 144 5.70 -5.70 -12.87
CA GLY A 144 5.30 -5.35 -14.23
C GLY A 144 4.50 -6.47 -14.87
N SER A 145 3.52 -6.09 -15.69
CA SER A 145 2.64 -7.04 -16.38
C SER A 145 3.35 -7.75 -17.54
N ASP A 146 4.37 -7.11 -18.13
CA ASP A 146 5.14 -7.62 -19.26
C ASP A 146 6.65 -7.67 -18.99
N ALA A 147 7.29 -8.75 -19.42
CA ALA A 147 8.73 -8.91 -19.41
C ALA A 147 9.41 -7.90 -20.35
N GLU A 148 8.78 -7.50 -21.45
CA GLU A 148 9.33 -6.50 -22.37
C GLU A 148 9.37 -5.09 -21.72
N GLU A 149 8.38 -4.73 -20.92
CA GLU A 149 8.35 -3.42 -20.26
C GLU A 149 9.40 -3.30 -19.15
N THR A 150 9.76 -4.42 -18.54
CA THR A 150 10.72 -4.51 -17.44
C THR A 150 12.15 -4.85 -17.91
N GLN A 151 12.33 -5.19 -19.21
CA GLN A 151 13.60 -5.68 -19.75
C GLN A 151 14.79 -4.72 -19.59
N TYR A 152 14.52 -3.42 -19.49
CA TYR A 152 15.57 -2.40 -19.35
C TYR A 152 15.77 -1.93 -17.90
N ILE A 153 14.71 -1.91 -17.10
CA ILE A 153 14.78 -1.37 -15.73
C ILE A 153 15.46 -2.34 -14.78
N VAL A 154 15.17 -3.65 -14.89
CA VAL A 154 15.76 -4.67 -14.00
C VAL A 154 17.28 -4.71 -14.15
N PRO A 155 17.85 -4.87 -15.36
CA PRO A 155 19.31 -4.88 -15.51
C PRO A 155 19.98 -3.56 -15.13
N ALA A 156 19.30 -2.42 -15.33
CA ALA A 156 19.83 -1.11 -14.94
C ALA A 156 19.94 -0.98 -13.41
N LEU A 157 18.94 -1.46 -12.67
CA LEU A 157 18.97 -1.48 -11.20
C LEU A 157 20.05 -2.42 -10.68
N GLU A 158 20.13 -3.64 -11.23
CA GLU A 158 21.15 -4.64 -10.84
C GLU A 158 22.59 -4.14 -11.12
N GLN A 159 22.82 -3.47 -12.25
CA GLN A 159 24.14 -2.89 -12.58
C GLN A 159 24.58 -1.79 -11.61
N ASN A 160 23.65 -1.18 -10.89
CA ASN A 160 23.93 -0.21 -9.83
C ASN A 160 24.12 -0.87 -8.45
N GLY A 161 24.18 -2.20 -8.38
CA GLY A 161 24.41 -2.94 -7.14
C GLY A 161 23.16 -3.15 -6.29
N LEU A 162 21.98 -2.96 -6.85
CA LEU A 162 20.71 -3.22 -6.16
C LEU A 162 20.32 -4.69 -6.32
N GLN A 163 19.77 -5.29 -5.27
CA GLN A 163 19.16 -6.61 -5.37
C GLN A 163 17.72 -6.46 -5.85
N VAL A 164 17.40 -7.05 -7.00
CA VAL A 164 16.09 -6.88 -7.64
C VAL A 164 15.33 -8.20 -7.64
N ASP A 165 14.15 -8.19 -7.04
CA ASP A 165 13.17 -9.25 -7.22
C ASP A 165 12.12 -8.77 -8.22
N GLN A 166 11.64 -9.65 -9.10
CA GLN A 166 10.61 -9.34 -10.07
C GLN A 166 9.36 -10.20 -9.83
N LEU A 167 8.18 -9.57 -9.83
CA LEU A 167 6.89 -10.24 -9.68
C LEU A 167 5.89 -9.73 -10.72
N ALA A 168 4.95 -10.58 -11.11
CA ALA A 168 3.76 -10.12 -11.83
C ALA A 168 2.80 -9.36 -10.88
N PRO A 169 1.91 -8.49 -11.39
CA PRO A 169 0.97 -7.73 -10.55
C PRO A 169 0.06 -8.61 -9.71
N ASN A 170 -0.29 -9.81 -10.21
CA ASN A 170 -1.09 -10.84 -9.54
C ASN A 170 -0.28 -11.72 -8.57
N GLU A 171 1.05 -11.53 -8.47
CA GLU A 171 1.94 -12.21 -7.51
C GLU A 171 2.39 -11.30 -6.36
N LEU A 172 2.22 -9.98 -6.49
CA LEU A 172 2.40 -9.02 -5.39
C LEU A 172 1.81 -9.55 -4.05
N PRO A 173 2.60 -9.65 -2.98
CA PRO A 173 2.11 -10.19 -1.72
C PRO A 173 1.05 -9.28 -1.10
N VAL A 174 0.09 -9.89 -0.41
CA VAL A 174 -0.90 -9.17 0.39
C VAL A 174 -0.41 -9.05 1.83
N GLY A 175 -0.53 -7.85 2.40
CA GLY A 175 -0.03 -7.52 3.73
C GLY A 175 1.39 -6.96 3.71
N VAL A 176 1.71 -6.11 4.70
CA VAL A 176 2.93 -5.31 4.72
C VAL A 176 4.20 -6.08 5.12
N ALA A 177 4.07 -7.18 5.86
CA ALA A 177 5.22 -7.92 6.39
C ALA A 177 6.15 -8.51 5.30
N PRO A 178 5.64 -9.12 4.22
CA PRO A 178 6.48 -9.53 3.08
C PRO A 178 7.14 -8.36 2.35
N LEU A 179 6.54 -7.16 2.38
CA LEU A 179 7.12 -5.97 1.74
C LEU A 179 8.20 -5.30 2.58
N ALA A 180 8.24 -5.54 3.90
CA ALA A 180 9.21 -4.94 4.82
C ALA A 180 10.67 -5.33 4.55
N GLN A 181 10.92 -6.35 3.71
CA GLN A 181 12.25 -6.72 3.26
C GLN A 181 12.76 -5.88 2.08
N TYR A 182 11.91 -5.04 1.48
CA TYR A 182 12.23 -4.19 0.33
C TYR A 182 12.26 -2.72 0.73
N ASP A 183 13.29 -2.01 0.30
CA ASP A 183 13.43 -0.57 0.50
C ASP A 183 12.56 0.22 -0.48
N THR A 184 12.28 -0.35 -1.66
CA THR A 184 11.44 0.28 -2.69
C THR A 184 10.67 -0.76 -3.50
N VAL A 185 9.41 -0.44 -3.81
CA VAL A 185 8.59 -1.12 -4.82
C VAL A 185 8.49 -0.24 -6.06
N VAL A 186 8.73 -0.83 -7.23
CA VAL A 186 8.66 -0.17 -8.53
C VAL A 186 7.54 -0.81 -9.36
N LEU A 187 6.50 -0.06 -9.67
CA LEU A 187 5.46 -0.48 -10.60
C LEU A 187 5.81 0.01 -12.01
N VAL A 188 5.80 -0.87 -13.00
CA VAL A 188 6.12 -0.57 -14.39
C VAL A 188 4.91 -0.87 -15.26
N ASN A 189 4.27 0.19 -15.77
CA ASN A 189 3.04 0.16 -16.55
C ASN A 189 1.93 -0.78 -16.01
N VAL A 190 1.75 -0.82 -14.69
CA VAL A 190 0.79 -1.75 -14.06
C VAL A 190 -0.60 -1.12 -14.01
N SER A 191 -1.59 -1.79 -14.60
CA SER A 191 -3.00 -1.38 -14.46
C SER A 191 -3.51 -1.64 -13.04
N ALA A 192 -4.35 -0.74 -12.51
CA ALA A 192 -5.05 -0.97 -11.25
C ALA A 192 -5.99 -2.17 -11.32
N THR A 193 -6.42 -2.58 -12.52
CA THR A 193 -7.27 -3.77 -12.73
C THR A 193 -6.50 -5.08 -12.57
N ASP A 194 -5.18 -5.06 -12.78
CA ASP A 194 -4.30 -6.20 -12.57
C ASP A 194 -3.95 -6.39 -11.09
N LEU A 195 -4.24 -5.37 -10.28
CA LEU A 195 -4.14 -5.37 -8.83
C LEU A 195 -5.53 -5.57 -8.22
N SER A 196 -5.60 -6.28 -7.10
CA SER A 196 -6.80 -6.27 -6.28
C SER A 196 -6.80 -5.05 -5.35
N ILE A 197 -7.98 -4.63 -4.88
CA ILE A 197 -8.10 -3.55 -3.88
C ILE A 197 -7.19 -3.81 -2.67
N GLY A 198 -7.12 -5.05 -2.17
CA GLY A 198 -6.27 -5.41 -1.03
C GLY A 198 -4.77 -5.25 -1.29
N ARG A 199 -4.32 -5.41 -2.54
CA ARG A 199 -2.93 -5.17 -2.95
C ARG A 199 -2.62 -3.68 -3.02
N MET A 200 -3.55 -2.88 -3.54
CA MET A 200 -3.42 -1.42 -3.53
C MET A 200 -3.39 -0.87 -2.10
N GLU A 201 -4.24 -1.36 -1.20
CA GLU A 201 -4.18 -1.01 0.22
C GLU A 201 -2.85 -1.43 0.87
N THR A 202 -2.32 -2.60 0.49
CA THR A 202 -1.01 -3.06 0.96
C THR A 202 0.10 -2.11 0.54
N LEU A 203 0.08 -1.63 -0.71
CA LEU A 203 1.04 -0.64 -1.23
C LEU A 203 0.90 0.71 -0.49
N LYS A 204 -0.34 1.17 -0.29
CA LYS A 204 -0.63 2.38 0.47
C LYS A 204 -0.09 2.32 1.90
N SER A 205 -0.33 1.24 2.63
CA SER A 205 0.23 1.04 3.98
C SER A 205 1.76 0.86 3.97
N TYR A 206 2.32 0.21 2.95
CA TYR A 206 3.77 0.09 2.82
C TYR A 206 4.45 1.48 2.71
N VAL A 207 3.87 2.39 1.93
CA VAL A 207 4.38 3.76 1.82
C VAL A 207 4.09 4.57 3.08
N GLY A 208 2.84 4.60 3.53
CA GLY A 208 2.38 5.48 4.60
C GLY A 208 2.82 5.04 6.01
N ASP A 209 2.81 3.74 6.29
CA ASP A 209 3.03 3.21 7.64
C ASP A 209 4.47 2.69 7.84
N LEU A 210 5.05 2.03 6.82
CA LEU A 210 6.43 1.51 6.88
C LEU A 210 7.48 2.50 6.34
N GLY A 211 7.06 3.54 5.63
CA GLY A 211 7.97 4.52 5.01
C GLY A 211 8.76 3.95 3.83
N GLY A 212 8.25 2.89 3.19
CA GLY A 212 8.87 2.30 2.01
C GLY A 212 8.76 3.18 0.77
N GLY A 213 9.73 3.10 -0.14
CA GLY A 213 9.69 3.85 -1.39
C GLY A 213 8.71 3.24 -2.39
N LEU A 214 7.87 4.06 -3.02
CA LEU A 214 7.05 3.64 -4.17
C LEU A 214 7.43 4.46 -5.39
N VAL A 215 7.81 3.76 -6.46
CA VAL A 215 8.08 4.36 -7.77
C VAL A 215 7.07 3.80 -8.75
N VAL A 216 6.42 4.67 -9.52
CA VAL A 216 5.52 4.27 -10.60
C VAL A 216 6.05 4.82 -11.92
N VAL A 217 6.43 3.91 -12.80
CA VAL A 217 6.82 4.20 -14.18
C VAL A 217 5.60 4.02 -15.06
N GLY A 218 5.04 5.14 -15.51
CA GLY A 218 3.81 5.11 -16.29
C GLY A 218 4.00 4.73 -17.75
N GLY A 219 3.00 4.05 -18.29
CA GLY A 219 2.82 3.78 -19.70
C GLY A 219 1.34 3.95 -20.12
N PRO A 220 0.93 3.34 -21.23
CA PRO A 220 -0.45 3.38 -21.72
C PRO A 220 -1.51 2.89 -20.73
N ASP A 221 -1.13 2.01 -19.79
CA ASP A 221 -2.03 1.34 -18.84
C ASP A 221 -1.82 1.82 -17.40
N SER A 222 -1.28 3.04 -17.23
CA SER A 222 -1.02 3.65 -15.92
C SER A 222 -1.84 4.91 -15.67
N TYR A 223 -1.88 5.36 -14.42
CA TYR A 223 -2.54 6.60 -14.02
C TYR A 223 -4.04 6.61 -14.38
N GLY A 224 -4.55 7.68 -14.98
CA GLY A 224 -5.95 7.77 -15.42
C GLY A 224 -6.38 6.60 -16.32
N PRO A 225 -5.71 6.36 -17.47
CA PRO A 225 -5.97 5.20 -18.32
C PRO A 225 -5.72 3.84 -17.65
N GLY A 226 -4.91 3.79 -16.60
CA GLY A 226 -4.67 2.59 -15.78
C GLY A 226 -5.70 2.38 -14.67
N GLY A 227 -6.72 3.23 -14.54
CA GLY A 227 -7.76 3.08 -13.53
C GLY A 227 -7.33 3.48 -12.11
N TYR A 228 -6.37 4.40 -11.94
CA TYR A 228 -5.89 4.73 -10.60
C TYR A 228 -6.86 5.63 -9.82
N PHE A 229 -7.79 6.29 -10.51
CA PHE A 229 -8.70 7.27 -9.91
C PHE A 229 -9.58 6.69 -8.79
N GLN A 230 -9.62 7.38 -7.66
CA GLN A 230 -10.28 7.01 -6.41
C GLN A 230 -9.88 5.63 -5.89
N THR A 231 -8.65 5.19 -6.17
CA THR A 231 -8.11 3.94 -5.65
C THR A 231 -7.12 4.19 -4.51
N PRO A 232 -6.86 3.19 -3.65
CA PRO A 232 -5.80 3.30 -2.65
C PRO A 232 -4.42 3.55 -3.27
N LEU A 233 -4.23 3.20 -4.55
CA LEU A 233 -3.00 3.46 -5.28
C LEU A 233 -2.84 4.94 -5.62
N GLU A 234 -3.91 5.66 -6.01
CA GLU A 234 -3.85 7.12 -6.19
C GLU A 234 -3.54 7.82 -4.87
N ASP A 235 -4.18 7.41 -3.76
CA ASP A 235 -3.91 7.98 -2.42
C ASP A 235 -2.43 7.83 -2.00
N ALA A 236 -1.72 6.83 -2.51
CA ALA A 236 -0.31 6.58 -2.23
C ALA A 236 0.63 7.43 -3.10
N LEU A 237 0.13 8.07 -4.15
CA LEU A 237 0.91 8.80 -5.14
C LEU A 237 0.79 10.31 -4.97
N PRO A 238 1.84 11.09 -5.34
CA PRO A 238 1.82 12.54 -5.24
C PRO A 238 1.12 13.23 -6.43
N VAL A 239 0.35 12.49 -7.24
CA VAL A 239 -0.30 12.98 -8.46
C VAL A 239 -1.78 12.65 -8.43
N GLU A 240 -2.62 13.59 -8.88
CA GLU A 240 -4.07 13.43 -8.99
C GLU A 240 -4.41 12.94 -10.41
N MET A 241 -5.36 12.00 -10.53
CA MET A 241 -5.75 11.43 -11.82
C MET A 241 -6.79 12.28 -12.55
N GLN A 242 -7.42 13.23 -11.87
CA GLN A 242 -8.41 14.12 -12.46
C GLN A 242 -7.72 15.18 -13.33
N LEU A 243 -8.19 15.33 -14.57
CA LEU A 243 -7.64 16.32 -15.50
C LEU A 243 -8.25 17.70 -15.22
N GLU A 244 -7.45 18.63 -14.69
CA GLU A 244 -7.92 20.00 -14.38
C GLU A 244 -8.03 20.92 -15.62
N ASP A 245 -7.49 20.55 -16.78
CA ASP A 245 -7.40 21.45 -17.94
C ASP A 245 -8.68 21.45 -18.80
N GLN A 246 -9.67 22.22 -18.35
CA GLN A 246 -11.04 22.33 -18.89
C GLN A 246 -11.15 22.98 -20.29
N GLN A 247 -10.06 23.57 -20.83
CA GLN A 247 -10.16 24.42 -22.03
C GLN A 247 -9.88 23.71 -23.37
N ARG A 248 -9.53 22.42 -23.36
CA ARG A 248 -9.13 21.70 -24.59
C ARG A 248 -9.78 20.34 -24.79
N ILE A 249 -10.62 19.89 -23.87
CA ILE A 249 -11.31 18.61 -23.99
C ILE A 249 -12.67 18.87 -24.63
N PRO A 250 -13.01 18.21 -25.76
CA PRO A 250 -14.34 18.32 -26.36
C PRO A 250 -15.41 17.81 -25.38
N GLU A 251 -16.58 18.45 -25.38
CA GLU A 251 -17.71 18.03 -24.56
C GLU A 251 -18.05 16.55 -24.83
N LEU A 252 -18.24 15.78 -23.75
CA LEU A 252 -18.64 14.39 -23.78
C LEU A 252 -20.11 14.25 -23.39
N THR A 253 -20.87 13.47 -24.17
CA THR A 253 -22.15 12.89 -23.75
C THR A 253 -21.93 11.41 -23.45
N ILE A 254 -22.16 11.01 -22.20
CA ILE A 254 -22.07 9.60 -21.77
C ILE A 254 -23.44 9.03 -21.37
N ALA A 255 -23.72 7.80 -21.77
CA ALA A 255 -24.92 7.07 -21.35
C ALA A 255 -24.55 5.78 -20.63
N TYR A 256 -25.01 5.64 -19.39
CA TYR A 256 -24.86 4.41 -18.62
C TYR A 256 -26.10 3.53 -18.84
N VAL A 257 -25.91 2.36 -19.44
CA VAL A 257 -26.96 1.37 -19.68
C VAL A 257 -26.73 0.20 -18.73
N ILE A 258 -27.56 0.07 -17.71
CA ILE A 258 -27.28 -0.76 -16.55
C ILE A 258 -28.32 -1.85 -16.41
N ASP A 259 -27.85 -3.09 -16.35
CA ASP A 259 -28.68 -4.24 -16.00
C ASP A 259 -29.12 -4.13 -14.54
N THR A 260 -30.44 -4.20 -14.33
CA THR A 260 -31.04 -4.27 -13.01
C THR A 260 -31.85 -5.55 -12.84
N SER A 261 -31.55 -6.62 -13.58
CA SER A 261 -32.21 -7.91 -13.44
C SER A 261 -32.07 -8.50 -12.02
N GLY A 262 -32.91 -9.48 -11.68
CA GLY A 262 -32.89 -10.11 -10.36
C GLY A 262 -31.54 -10.72 -9.95
N SER A 263 -30.71 -11.14 -10.91
CA SER A 263 -29.36 -11.67 -10.66
C SER A 263 -28.36 -10.61 -10.21
N MET A 264 -28.58 -9.33 -10.55
CA MET A 264 -27.81 -8.19 -10.02
C MET A 264 -28.03 -7.96 -8.50
N GLY A 265 -28.98 -8.67 -7.89
CA GLY A 265 -29.14 -8.75 -6.44
C GLY A 265 -28.19 -9.74 -5.75
N ALA A 266 -27.41 -10.53 -6.50
CA ALA A 266 -26.41 -11.43 -5.94
C ALA A 266 -25.30 -10.65 -5.22
N LEU A 267 -24.67 -11.29 -4.23
CA LEU A 267 -23.65 -10.70 -3.37
C LEU A 267 -22.25 -11.07 -3.83
N SER A 268 -21.33 -10.10 -3.83
CA SER A 268 -19.90 -10.30 -4.04
C SER A 268 -19.27 -11.07 -2.87
N PRO A 269 -18.00 -11.52 -2.98
CA PRO A 269 -17.28 -12.14 -1.87
C PRO A 269 -17.23 -11.27 -0.60
N ARG A 270 -17.34 -9.94 -0.73
CA ARG A 270 -17.42 -8.97 0.39
C ARG A 270 -18.83 -8.78 0.95
N GLY A 271 -19.84 -9.46 0.41
CA GLY A 271 -21.22 -9.33 0.84
C GLY A 271 -21.95 -8.10 0.31
N ILE A 272 -21.46 -7.48 -0.77
CA ILE A 272 -22.05 -6.29 -1.41
C ILE A 272 -22.83 -6.73 -2.65
N ALA A 273 -24.04 -6.22 -2.87
CA ALA A 273 -24.82 -6.58 -4.05
C ALA A 273 -24.21 -6.03 -5.36
N TYR A 274 -24.31 -6.77 -6.47
CA TYR A 274 -23.72 -6.34 -7.76
C TYR A 274 -24.29 -5.01 -8.25
N VAL A 275 -25.59 -4.80 -8.05
CA VAL A 275 -26.26 -3.51 -8.32
C VAL A 275 -25.67 -2.36 -7.49
N ASP A 276 -25.17 -2.62 -6.28
CA ASP A 276 -24.58 -1.57 -5.44
C ASP A 276 -23.15 -1.26 -5.89
N LEU A 277 -22.39 -2.25 -6.35
CA LEU A 277 -21.10 -2.04 -7.01
C LEU A 277 -21.28 -1.25 -8.32
N ALA A 278 -22.32 -1.54 -9.10
CA ALA A 278 -22.67 -0.79 -10.30
C ALA A 278 -23.02 0.68 -9.98
N LYS A 279 -23.77 0.94 -8.91
CA LYS A 279 -24.04 2.32 -8.46
C LYS A 279 -22.76 3.05 -8.11
N GLU A 280 -21.89 2.42 -7.32
CA GLU A 280 -20.59 3.00 -6.97
C GLU A 280 -19.79 3.32 -8.23
N ALA A 281 -19.75 2.40 -9.19
CA ALA A 281 -19.06 2.58 -10.46
C ALA A 281 -19.55 3.78 -11.28
N ILE A 282 -20.87 3.93 -11.42
CA ILE A 282 -21.48 5.08 -12.10
C ILE A 282 -21.16 6.37 -11.35
N ILE A 283 -21.23 6.37 -10.01
CA ILE A 283 -20.91 7.54 -9.19
C ILE A 283 -19.44 7.96 -9.37
N ARG A 284 -18.50 7.02 -9.37
CA ARG A 284 -17.08 7.29 -9.64
C ARG A 284 -16.86 7.85 -11.04
N SER A 285 -17.52 7.27 -12.03
CA SER A 285 -17.50 7.76 -13.41
C SER A 285 -18.04 9.19 -13.52
N ILE A 286 -19.19 9.49 -12.90
CA ILE A 286 -19.77 10.85 -12.85
C ILE A 286 -18.80 11.84 -12.21
N ASN A 287 -18.05 11.45 -11.17
CA ASN A 287 -17.07 12.32 -10.52
C ASN A 287 -15.88 12.68 -11.42
N PHE A 288 -15.62 11.90 -12.47
CA PHE A 288 -14.57 12.18 -13.45
C PHE A 288 -15.02 13.19 -14.51
N LEU A 289 -16.32 13.27 -14.78
CA LEU A 289 -16.89 14.13 -15.81
C LEU A 289 -16.76 15.62 -15.44
N GLN A 290 -16.66 16.45 -16.48
CA GLN A 290 -16.61 17.89 -16.34
C GLN A 290 -18.02 18.47 -16.17
N PRO A 291 -18.16 19.65 -15.55
CA PRO A 291 -19.45 20.34 -15.44
C PRO A 291 -20.18 20.60 -16.76
N THR A 292 -19.45 20.62 -17.87
CA THR A 292 -19.95 20.81 -19.24
C THR A 292 -20.35 19.51 -19.92
N ASP A 293 -19.96 18.35 -19.38
CA ASP A 293 -20.35 17.05 -19.92
C ASP A 293 -21.81 16.76 -19.62
N ARG A 294 -22.41 15.88 -20.41
CA ARG A 294 -23.80 15.43 -20.25
C ARG A 294 -23.84 13.94 -19.95
N ALA A 295 -24.68 13.55 -18.99
CA ALA A 295 -24.85 12.15 -18.64
C ALA A 295 -26.33 11.74 -18.60
N ALA A 296 -26.60 10.49 -18.99
CA ALA A 296 -27.88 9.83 -18.78
C ALA A 296 -27.68 8.45 -18.16
N VAL A 297 -28.67 7.99 -17.39
CA VAL A 297 -28.67 6.66 -16.78
C VAL A 297 -29.96 5.97 -17.20
N VAL A 298 -29.81 4.83 -17.86
CA VAL A 298 -30.89 3.92 -18.23
C VAL A 298 -30.69 2.62 -17.49
N SER A 299 -31.72 2.17 -16.79
CA SER A 299 -31.78 0.81 -16.26
C SER A 299 -32.65 -0.05 -17.16
N PHE A 300 -32.29 -1.33 -17.26
CA PHE A 300 -33.12 -2.30 -17.94
C PHE A 300 -33.26 -3.59 -17.11
N ASP A 301 -34.47 -4.11 -17.12
CA ASP A 301 -34.84 -5.44 -16.67
C ASP A 301 -35.53 -6.17 -17.85
N SER A 302 -36.81 -6.52 -17.70
CA SER A 302 -37.70 -6.89 -18.82
C SER A 302 -38.06 -5.70 -19.72
N ASN A 303 -38.09 -4.49 -19.16
CA ASN A 303 -38.29 -3.22 -19.86
C ASN A 303 -37.11 -2.27 -19.60
N ALA A 304 -37.01 -1.18 -20.35
CA ALA A 304 -36.01 -0.14 -20.13
C ALA A 304 -36.66 1.20 -19.81
N TYR A 305 -36.07 1.95 -18.89
CA TYR A 305 -36.53 3.27 -18.49
C TYR A 305 -35.35 4.18 -18.13
N PHE A 306 -35.55 5.48 -18.31
CA PHE A 306 -34.60 6.49 -17.82
C PHE A 306 -34.72 6.58 -16.30
N VAL A 307 -33.59 6.37 -15.63
CA VAL A 307 -33.39 6.70 -14.22
C VAL A 307 -32.98 8.16 -14.12
N ALA A 308 -32.18 8.61 -15.08
CA ALA A 308 -31.84 10.00 -15.31
C ALA A 308 -31.83 10.27 -16.82
N GLU A 309 -32.63 11.24 -17.27
CA GLU A 309 -32.53 11.76 -18.64
C GLU A 309 -31.23 12.56 -18.82
N PHE A 310 -30.83 12.78 -20.09
CA PHE A 310 -29.62 13.52 -20.44
C PHE A 310 -29.63 14.92 -19.82
N GLN A 311 -28.67 15.17 -18.94
CA GLN A 311 -28.52 16.44 -18.22
C GLN A 311 -27.04 16.77 -18.00
N ASP A 312 -26.75 18.04 -17.76
CA ASP A 312 -25.40 18.53 -17.52
C ASP A 312 -24.87 18.03 -16.17
N VAL A 313 -23.58 17.67 -16.10
CA VAL A 313 -22.93 17.10 -14.91
C VAL A 313 -22.36 18.21 -14.01
N VAL A 314 -23.14 19.26 -13.75
CA VAL A 314 -22.66 20.48 -13.05
C VAL A 314 -21.97 20.16 -11.71
N ASN A 315 -22.61 19.34 -10.89
CA ASN A 315 -22.07 18.90 -9.60
C ASN A 315 -22.28 17.40 -9.33
N GLY A 316 -22.78 16.65 -10.31
CA GLY A 316 -23.10 15.22 -10.21
C GLY A 316 -24.16 14.81 -9.17
N SER A 317 -24.48 15.65 -8.19
CA SER A 317 -25.27 15.29 -7.00
C SER A 317 -26.69 14.80 -7.32
N GLU A 318 -27.33 15.39 -8.33
CA GLU A 318 -28.64 14.95 -8.79
C GLU A 318 -28.58 13.56 -9.43
N LEU A 319 -27.63 13.35 -10.35
CA LEU A 319 -27.39 12.06 -10.99
C LEU A 319 -27.05 10.99 -9.94
N GLN A 320 -26.19 11.28 -8.97
CA GLN A 320 -25.84 10.37 -7.88
C GLN A 320 -27.08 9.98 -7.06
N ARG A 321 -27.96 10.93 -6.76
CA ARG A 321 -29.23 10.68 -6.05
C ARG A 321 -30.17 9.78 -6.86
N LEU A 322 -30.24 9.97 -8.17
CA LEU A 322 -31.06 9.14 -9.07
C LEU A 322 -30.49 7.72 -9.18
N VAL A 323 -29.18 7.58 -9.38
CA VAL A 323 -28.46 6.29 -9.41
C VAL A 323 -28.68 5.51 -8.11
N ALA A 324 -28.68 6.19 -6.96
CA ALA A 324 -28.94 5.54 -5.66
C ALA A 324 -30.32 4.86 -5.56
N THR A 325 -31.27 5.19 -6.43
CA THR A 325 -32.60 4.57 -6.48
C THR A 325 -32.65 3.24 -7.21
N LEU A 326 -31.61 2.85 -7.96
CA LEU A 326 -31.56 1.59 -8.70
C LEU A 326 -31.81 0.39 -7.76
N ARG A 327 -32.65 -0.54 -8.18
CA ARG A 327 -32.98 -1.77 -7.44
C ARG A 327 -33.00 -2.95 -8.41
N PRO A 328 -32.56 -4.14 -7.99
CA PRO A 328 -32.63 -5.31 -8.82
C PRO A 328 -34.08 -5.81 -8.88
N ASP A 329 -34.62 -6.03 -10.08
CA ASP A 329 -35.95 -6.56 -10.35
C ASP A 329 -36.02 -7.22 -11.74
N GLY A 330 -36.96 -8.16 -11.93
CA GLY A 330 -37.30 -8.68 -13.25
C GLY A 330 -36.24 -9.54 -13.98
N GLY A 331 -36.46 -9.72 -15.28
CA GLY A 331 -35.57 -10.43 -16.22
C GLY A 331 -34.57 -9.52 -16.94
N THR A 332 -33.98 -9.97 -18.06
CA THR A 332 -32.90 -9.25 -18.76
C THR A 332 -33.25 -8.95 -20.23
N ASN A 333 -33.23 -7.68 -20.62
CA ASN A 333 -33.55 -7.20 -21.97
C ASN A 333 -32.63 -6.05 -22.43
N ILE A 334 -31.38 -6.40 -22.73
CA ILE A 334 -30.34 -5.46 -23.20
C ILE A 334 -30.83 -4.63 -24.41
N ARG A 335 -31.58 -5.26 -25.33
CA ARG A 335 -32.10 -4.60 -26.54
C ARG A 335 -33.03 -3.43 -26.21
N ALA A 336 -33.87 -3.55 -25.19
CA ALA A 336 -34.73 -2.46 -24.77
C ALA A 336 -33.90 -1.25 -24.29
N GLY A 337 -32.89 -1.49 -23.46
CA GLY A 337 -31.99 -0.46 -22.94
C GLY A 337 -31.21 0.24 -24.06
N MET A 338 -30.55 -0.55 -24.91
CA MET A 338 -29.77 -0.03 -26.03
C MET A 338 -30.63 0.74 -27.04
N ARG A 339 -31.83 0.27 -27.38
CA ARG A 339 -32.73 1.01 -28.29
C ARG A 339 -33.23 2.32 -27.70
N LEU A 340 -33.46 2.37 -26.38
CA LEU A 340 -33.88 3.60 -25.71
C LEU A 340 -32.77 4.65 -25.78
N ILE A 341 -31.53 4.27 -25.46
CA ILE A 341 -30.38 5.18 -25.59
C ILE A 341 -30.12 5.57 -27.04
N ALA A 342 -30.12 4.61 -27.97
CA ALA A 342 -29.84 4.86 -29.39
C ALA A 342 -30.74 5.95 -30.00
N GLN A 343 -32.01 6.02 -29.60
CA GLN A 343 -32.95 7.02 -30.10
C GLN A 343 -32.70 8.43 -29.57
N ASN A 344 -32.02 8.55 -28.42
CA ASN A 344 -31.84 9.80 -27.71
C ASN A 344 -30.40 10.34 -27.84
N ILE A 345 -29.38 9.51 -27.66
CA ILE A 345 -27.96 9.92 -27.66
C ILE A 345 -27.50 10.49 -29.01
N VAL A 346 -28.08 10.02 -30.12
CA VAL A 346 -27.74 10.53 -31.46
C VAL A 346 -28.05 12.02 -31.61
N ASN A 347 -29.06 12.53 -30.90
CA ASN A 347 -29.49 13.93 -30.96
C ASN A 347 -28.74 14.83 -29.96
N GLU A 348 -27.87 14.27 -29.14
CA GLU A 348 -27.14 15.03 -28.13
C GLU A 348 -26.07 15.94 -28.79
N PRO A 349 -25.80 17.13 -28.21
CA PRO A 349 -24.99 18.16 -28.85
C PRO A 349 -23.47 17.94 -28.77
N ALA A 350 -23.02 17.08 -27.86
CA ALA A 350 -21.60 16.82 -27.62
C ALA A 350 -20.87 16.24 -28.84
N GLN A 351 -19.58 16.56 -28.97
CA GLN A 351 -18.73 16.04 -30.05
C GLN A 351 -18.39 14.57 -29.85
N ILE A 352 -18.14 14.18 -28.61
CA ILE A 352 -17.88 12.80 -28.22
C ILE A 352 -19.16 12.24 -27.60
N LYS A 353 -19.55 11.04 -28.04
CA LYS A 353 -20.71 10.31 -27.52
C LYS A 353 -20.31 8.89 -27.20
N HIS A 354 -20.55 8.47 -25.96
CA HIS A 354 -20.11 7.17 -25.48
C HIS A 354 -21.21 6.46 -24.69
N ILE A 355 -21.32 5.14 -24.86
CA ILE A 355 -22.23 4.27 -24.13
C ILE A 355 -21.41 3.28 -23.32
N ILE A 356 -21.69 3.18 -22.02
CA ILE A 356 -21.18 2.10 -21.17
C ILE A 356 -22.34 1.17 -20.84
N LEU A 357 -22.28 -0.07 -21.36
CA LEU A 357 -23.22 -1.14 -21.02
C LEU A 357 -22.64 -2.00 -19.90
N LEU A 358 -23.40 -2.20 -18.83
CA LEU A 358 -23.10 -3.19 -17.78
C LEU A 358 -24.18 -4.26 -17.73
N THR A 359 -23.78 -5.52 -17.79
CA THR A 359 -24.70 -6.67 -17.71
C THR A 359 -24.00 -7.90 -17.15
N ASP A 360 -24.74 -8.79 -16.50
CA ASP A 360 -24.29 -10.13 -16.13
C ASP A 360 -24.63 -11.20 -17.18
N GLY A 361 -25.16 -10.77 -18.35
CA GLY A 361 -25.41 -11.60 -19.51
C GLY A 361 -26.84 -12.16 -19.59
N GLY A 362 -27.03 -13.26 -20.32
CA GLY A 362 -28.31 -13.98 -20.35
C GLY A 362 -29.40 -13.40 -21.26
N ALA A 363 -29.08 -12.49 -22.19
CA ALA A 363 -30.05 -11.90 -23.12
C ALA A 363 -29.96 -12.48 -24.54
N ASP A 364 -31.02 -12.27 -25.33
CA ASP A 364 -31.05 -12.60 -26.75
C ASP A 364 -30.12 -11.65 -27.56
N PRO A 365 -29.07 -12.17 -28.22
CA PRO A 365 -28.08 -11.36 -28.93
C PRO A 365 -28.63 -10.67 -30.18
N PHE A 366 -29.80 -11.08 -30.66
CA PHE A 366 -30.29 -10.70 -31.99
C PHE A 366 -30.36 -9.17 -32.19
N GLY A 367 -29.62 -8.66 -33.18
CA GLY A 367 -29.60 -7.26 -33.59
C GLY A 367 -28.83 -6.28 -32.68
N LEU A 368 -28.16 -6.75 -31.60
CA LEU A 368 -27.40 -5.87 -30.71
C LEU A 368 -26.05 -5.43 -31.31
N VAL A 369 -25.33 -6.36 -31.94
CA VAL A 369 -24.07 -6.06 -32.65
C VAL A 369 -24.32 -5.12 -33.83
N ASP A 370 -25.39 -5.36 -34.60
CA ASP A 370 -25.77 -4.46 -35.70
C ASP A 370 -26.12 -3.06 -35.19
N LEU A 371 -26.84 -2.95 -34.07
CA LEU A 371 -27.22 -1.66 -33.49
C LEU A 371 -26.00 -0.87 -33.01
N SER A 372 -25.08 -1.50 -32.28
CA SER A 372 -23.83 -0.85 -31.82
C SER A 372 -22.95 -0.43 -33.00
N THR A 373 -22.81 -1.29 -34.01
CA THR A 373 -22.08 -0.97 -35.25
C THR A 373 -22.71 0.20 -36.01
N GLN A 374 -24.04 0.24 -36.09
CA GLN A 374 -24.75 1.34 -36.73
C GLN A 374 -24.56 2.66 -35.97
N LEU A 375 -24.64 2.63 -34.64
CA LEU A 375 -24.40 3.79 -33.79
C LEU A 375 -22.99 4.37 -34.00
N PHE A 376 -21.99 3.50 -34.06
CA PHE A 376 -20.61 3.92 -34.28
C PHE A 376 -20.39 4.48 -35.69
N THR A 377 -20.80 3.73 -36.72
CA THR A 377 -20.51 4.09 -38.12
C THR A 377 -21.33 5.26 -38.66
N GLU A 378 -22.60 5.40 -38.24
CA GLU A 378 -23.49 6.45 -38.76
C GLU A 378 -23.50 7.71 -37.87
N ASN A 379 -23.27 7.57 -36.56
CA ASN A 379 -23.45 8.65 -35.60
C ASN A 379 -22.21 8.94 -34.74
N ASN A 380 -21.09 8.22 -34.96
CA ASN A 380 -19.86 8.34 -34.17
C ASN A 380 -20.09 8.15 -32.65
N VAL A 381 -21.02 7.27 -32.29
CA VAL A 381 -21.32 6.92 -30.90
C VAL A 381 -20.58 5.64 -30.55
N THR A 382 -19.59 5.71 -29.66
CA THR A 382 -18.83 4.54 -29.23
C THR A 382 -19.58 3.75 -28.15
N THR A 383 -19.35 2.44 -28.07
CA THR A 383 -19.99 1.58 -27.05
C THR A 383 -18.98 0.62 -26.44
N SER A 384 -18.80 0.73 -25.12
CA SER A 384 -18.01 -0.21 -24.32
C SER A 384 -18.93 -1.09 -23.49
N VAL A 385 -18.51 -2.33 -23.28
CA VAL A 385 -19.31 -3.36 -22.62
C VAL A 385 -18.54 -3.97 -21.47
N ILE A 386 -19.17 -3.95 -20.31
CA ILE A 386 -18.65 -4.50 -19.07
C ILE A 386 -19.55 -5.68 -18.70
N SER A 387 -18.99 -6.89 -18.71
CA SER A 387 -19.70 -8.11 -18.33
C SER A 387 -19.31 -8.55 -16.91
N ILE A 388 -20.31 -8.99 -16.15
CA ILE A 388 -20.14 -9.51 -14.79
C ILE A 388 -20.27 -11.04 -14.81
N GLY A 389 -19.24 -11.75 -14.32
CA GLY A 389 -19.30 -13.20 -14.09
C GLY A 389 -18.83 -14.07 -15.26
N ASP A 390 -19.21 -15.34 -15.25
CA ASP A 390 -18.69 -16.35 -16.18
C ASP A 390 -19.41 -16.30 -17.54
N ASP A 391 -18.75 -15.67 -18.53
CA ASP A 391 -19.24 -15.31 -19.86
C ASP A 391 -19.45 -16.50 -20.83
N THR A 392 -19.81 -17.68 -20.32
CA THR A 392 -19.94 -18.91 -21.13
C THR A 392 -21.07 -18.85 -22.19
N GLY A 393 -21.81 -17.74 -22.28
CA GLY A 393 -22.88 -17.52 -23.26
C GLY A 393 -22.99 -16.11 -23.84
N ALA A 394 -22.05 -15.17 -23.57
CA ALA A 394 -22.18 -13.78 -24.00
C ALA A 394 -20.99 -13.28 -24.84
N ALA A 395 -20.38 -14.16 -25.64
CA ALA A 395 -19.38 -13.78 -26.66
C ALA A 395 -19.82 -12.62 -27.58
N PHE A 396 -21.13 -12.48 -27.81
CA PHE A 396 -21.70 -11.36 -28.57
C PHE A 396 -21.49 -9.99 -27.90
N LEU A 397 -21.26 -9.92 -26.58
CA LEU A 397 -20.94 -8.69 -25.86
C LEU A 397 -19.57 -8.14 -26.27
N ALA A 398 -18.60 -9.04 -26.48
CA ALA A 398 -17.30 -8.67 -27.04
C ALA A 398 -17.45 -8.15 -28.47
N ASP A 399 -18.22 -8.86 -29.31
CA ASP A 399 -18.53 -8.41 -30.68
C ASP A 399 -19.26 -7.06 -30.69
N MET A 400 -20.13 -6.80 -29.71
CA MET A 400 -20.87 -5.54 -29.57
C MET A 400 -19.94 -4.37 -29.22
N ALA A 401 -19.01 -4.57 -28.29
CA ALA A 401 -18.00 -3.56 -27.97
C ALA A 401 -17.11 -3.27 -29.19
N GLN A 402 -16.64 -4.32 -29.87
CA GLN A 402 -15.80 -4.21 -31.04
C GLN A 402 -16.51 -3.50 -32.20
N GLY A 403 -17.77 -3.88 -32.49
CA GLY A 403 -18.59 -3.23 -33.52
C GLY A 403 -18.92 -1.79 -33.17
N GLY A 404 -19.11 -1.50 -31.87
CA GLY A 404 -19.33 -0.17 -31.32
C GLY A 404 -18.06 0.68 -31.16
N GLY A 405 -16.88 0.21 -31.57
CA GLY A 405 -15.63 0.98 -31.46
C GLY A 405 -15.18 1.27 -30.03
N GLY A 406 -15.63 0.48 -29.04
CA GLY A 406 -15.24 0.58 -27.64
C GLY A 406 -14.52 -0.66 -27.12
N ASN A 407 -14.43 -0.77 -25.80
CA ASN A 407 -13.70 -1.84 -25.11
C ASN A 407 -14.65 -2.87 -24.49
N TYR A 408 -14.19 -4.12 -24.46
CA TYR A 408 -14.85 -5.20 -23.74
C TYR A 408 -14.08 -5.53 -22.46
N HIS A 409 -14.77 -5.51 -21.33
CA HIS A 409 -14.21 -5.84 -20.02
C HIS A 409 -14.99 -7.00 -19.42
N ASN A 410 -14.34 -8.15 -19.23
CA ASN A 410 -14.90 -9.28 -18.49
C ASN A 410 -14.39 -9.26 -17.05
N ILE A 411 -15.30 -9.07 -16.10
CA ILE A 411 -14.96 -8.89 -14.70
C ILE A 411 -15.19 -10.18 -13.92
N LEU A 412 -14.06 -10.80 -13.54
CA LEU A 412 -14.02 -11.94 -12.61
C LEU A 412 -13.97 -11.46 -11.15
N ASP A 413 -13.20 -10.41 -10.87
CA ASP A 413 -13.15 -9.76 -9.56
C ASP A 413 -14.09 -8.55 -9.53
N LEU A 414 -15.26 -8.77 -8.96
CA LEU A 414 -16.35 -7.79 -8.90
C LEU A 414 -15.97 -6.51 -8.15
N ASP A 415 -14.94 -6.57 -7.31
CA ASP A 415 -14.47 -5.41 -6.57
C ASP A 415 -13.80 -4.37 -7.48
N ASN A 416 -13.40 -4.77 -8.70
CA ASN A 416 -12.80 -3.90 -9.70
C ASN A 416 -13.83 -3.21 -10.63
N ILE A 417 -15.13 -3.51 -10.52
CA ILE A 417 -16.18 -2.85 -11.33
C ILE A 417 -16.08 -1.32 -11.27
N PRO A 418 -15.96 -0.69 -10.07
CA PRO A 418 -15.90 0.77 -10.00
C PRO A 418 -14.67 1.37 -10.67
N THR A 419 -13.53 0.66 -10.60
CA THR A 419 -12.27 1.06 -11.22
C THR A 419 -12.35 1.01 -12.75
N ILE A 420 -12.88 -0.08 -13.30
CA ILE A 420 -13.01 -0.28 -14.75
C ILE A 420 -13.96 0.75 -15.36
N PHE A 421 -15.06 1.08 -14.69
CA PHE A 421 -15.96 2.16 -15.13
C PHE A 421 -15.27 3.51 -15.20
N ALA A 422 -14.54 3.88 -14.15
CA ALA A 422 -13.80 5.13 -14.13
C ALA A 422 -12.76 5.15 -15.26
N GLN A 423 -12.02 4.06 -15.44
CA GLN A 423 -11.05 3.88 -16.53
C GLN A 423 -11.70 4.08 -17.90
N GLU A 424 -12.82 3.43 -18.17
CA GLU A 424 -13.53 3.54 -19.45
C GLU A 424 -14.01 4.97 -19.73
N THR A 425 -14.42 5.68 -18.67
CA THR A 425 -14.81 7.09 -18.78
C THR A 425 -13.63 7.96 -19.20
N VAL A 426 -12.44 7.71 -18.63
CA VAL A 426 -11.21 8.41 -19.03
C VAL A 426 -10.86 8.11 -20.49
N LEU A 427 -10.96 6.85 -20.91
CA LEU A 427 -10.68 6.44 -22.29
C LEU A 427 -11.67 7.07 -23.29
N ALA A 428 -12.95 7.17 -22.91
CA ALA A 428 -13.98 7.81 -23.72
C ALA A 428 -13.71 9.30 -23.94
N THR A 429 -13.18 10.03 -22.95
CA THR A 429 -12.82 11.46 -23.12
C THR A 429 -11.64 11.70 -24.08
N ARG A 430 -10.91 10.65 -24.47
CA ARG A 430 -9.69 10.72 -25.28
C ARG A 430 -9.83 10.14 -26.70
N SER A 431 -10.95 9.48 -27.00
CA SER A 431 -11.25 8.89 -28.31
C SER A 431 -11.91 9.89 -29.25
#